data_AF-F2BA76-F1
#
_entry.id   AF-F2BA76-F1
#
_cell.length_a   1.000
_cell.length_b   1.000
_cell.length_c   1.000
_cell.angle_alpha   90.00
_cell.angle_beta   90.00
_cell.angle_gamma   90.00
#
_symmetry.space_group_name_H-M   'P 1'
#
loop_
_entity.id
_entity.type
_entity.pdbx_description
1 polymer ?
#
loop_
_entity_poly.entity_id
_entity_poly.type
_entity_poly.pdbx_seq_one_letter_code
_entity_poly.pdbx_strand_id
1 'polypeptide(L)'
;MMRFVFALPVWLMLADMVCTFVLNVMQFFAAGRGAARPADGLPVSPETAFNGLQVLANGGMVLVIGFGLLVLLRLNRTVPRGEAVPLGVFSVLGLLAVLAFSLVSVWEWGWALARLAGGEPVVSAANPRYLAAALCQPPIAFLCLWRLAGWYRLARRQEAADFYDGAQ
;
A
#
# COMPACT_ATOMS: atom_id res chain seq x y z
N MET A 1 -20.22 -8.37 10.13
CA MET A 1 -20.03 -8.38 8.66
C MET A 1 -19.32 -7.14 8.11
N MET A 2 -19.66 -5.91 8.52
CA MET A 2 -19.03 -4.68 7.97
C MET A 2 -17.49 -4.64 8.04
N ARG A 3 -16.86 -5.20 9.09
CA ARG A 3 -15.38 -5.23 9.23
C ARG A 3 -14.66 -5.95 8.08
N PHE A 4 -15.29 -6.95 7.46
CA PHE A 4 -14.69 -7.72 6.38
C PHE A 4 -14.80 -6.99 5.03
N VAL A 5 -15.91 -6.32 4.79
CA VAL A 5 -16.13 -5.53 3.56
C VAL A 5 -15.15 -4.36 3.48
N PHE A 6 -14.91 -3.67 4.59
CA PHE A 6 -13.92 -2.58 4.63
C PHE A 6 -12.46 -3.05 4.54
N ALA A 7 -12.17 -4.33 4.86
CA ALA A 7 -10.82 -4.90 4.74
C ALA A 7 -10.56 -5.51 3.34
N LEU A 8 -11.59 -5.71 2.53
CA LEU A 8 -11.49 -6.36 1.22
C LEU A 8 -10.55 -5.59 0.27
N PRO A 9 -10.63 -4.25 0.13
CA PRO A 9 -9.70 -3.49 -0.72
C PRO A 9 -8.24 -3.68 -0.30
N VAL A 10 -7.98 -3.77 1.01
CA VAL A 10 -6.63 -3.97 1.56
C VAL A 10 -6.10 -5.36 1.18
N TRP A 11 -6.92 -6.41 1.31
CA TRP A 11 -6.53 -7.77 0.92
C TRP A 11 -6.33 -7.91 -0.59
N LEU A 12 -7.19 -7.27 -1.39
CA LEU A 12 -7.09 -7.30 -2.85
C LEU A 12 -5.80 -6.61 -3.31
N MET A 13 -5.45 -5.48 -2.70
CA MET A 13 -4.19 -4.79 -2.99
C MET A 13 -2.97 -5.61 -2.56
N LEU A 14 -3.01 -6.24 -1.38
CA LEU A 14 -1.93 -7.14 -0.93
C LEU A 14 -1.72 -8.30 -1.93
N ALA A 15 -2.80 -8.94 -2.38
CA ALA A 15 -2.74 -10.01 -3.36
C ALA A 15 -2.17 -9.52 -4.70
N ASP A 16 -2.63 -8.37 -5.19
CA ASP A 16 -2.15 -7.78 -6.44
C ASP A 16 -0.66 -7.42 -6.39
N MET A 17 -0.19 -6.89 -5.25
CA MET A 17 1.23 -6.57 -5.05
C MET A 17 2.11 -7.83 -5.06
N VAL A 18 1.67 -8.89 -4.40
CA VAL A 18 2.38 -10.19 -4.41
C VAL A 18 2.41 -10.77 -5.83
N CYS A 19 1.27 -10.77 -6.54
CA CYS A 19 1.22 -11.22 -7.92
C CYS A 19 2.15 -10.40 -8.83
N THR A 20 2.13 -9.07 -8.73
CA THR A 20 3.03 -8.19 -9.51
C THR A 20 4.49 -8.50 -9.21
N PHE A 21 4.84 -8.68 -7.94
CA PHE A 21 6.21 -8.99 -7.55
C PHE A 21 6.68 -10.34 -8.12
N VAL A 22 5.85 -11.39 -8.03
CA VAL A 22 6.16 -12.70 -8.61
C VAL A 22 6.37 -12.57 -10.12
N LEU A 23 5.51 -11.82 -10.82
CA LEU A 23 5.67 -11.58 -12.27
C LEU A 23 6.97 -10.83 -12.58
N ASN A 24 7.31 -9.80 -11.81
CA ASN A 24 8.58 -9.07 -11.98
C ASN A 24 9.80 -9.99 -11.77
N VAL A 25 9.76 -10.86 -10.77
CA VAL A 25 10.83 -11.84 -10.51
C VAL A 25 10.94 -12.85 -11.67
N MET A 26 9.81 -13.37 -12.16
CA MET A 26 9.81 -14.29 -13.31
C MET A 26 10.36 -13.62 -14.57
N GLN A 27 10.02 -12.35 -14.81
CA GLN A 27 10.55 -11.56 -15.92
C GLN A 27 12.07 -11.37 -15.81
N PHE A 28 12.59 -11.08 -14.62
CA PHE A 28 14.03 -10.97 -14.38
C PHE A 28 14.78 -12.26 -14.74
N PHE A 29 14.26 -13.42 -14.31
CA PHE A 29 14.86 -14.71 -14.66
C PHE A 29 14.72 -15.04 -16.15
N ALA A 30 13.59 -14.70 -16.77
CA ALA A 30 13.39 -14.90 -18.21
C ALA A 30 14.36 -14.05 -19.04
N ALA A 31 14.54 -12.78 -18.67
CA ALA A 31 15.50 -11.87 -19.29
C ALA A 31 16.95 -12.36 -19.11
N GLY A 32 17.30 -12.84 -17.91
CA GLY A 32 18.63 -13.41 -17.63
C GLY A 32 18.93 -14.70 -18.41
N ARG A 33 17.89 -15.45 -18.85
CA ARG A 33 18.05 -16.64 -19.71
C ARG A 33 18.16 -16.28 -21.20
N GLY A 34 17.56 -15.17 -21.62
CA GLY A 34 17.58 -14.69 -23.01
C GLY A 34 18.78 -13.79 -23.36
N ALA A 35 19.47 -13.25 -22.35
CA ALA A 35 20.68 -12.46 -22.54
C ALA A 35 21.81 -13.37 -23.06
N ALA A 36 22.10 -13.26 -24.35
CA ALA A 36 23.31 -13.83 -24.93
C ALA A 36 24.54 -13.38 -24.10
N ARG A 37 25.49 -14.30 -23.93
CA ARG A 37 26.74 -14.07 -23.18
C ARG A 37 27.32 -12.70 -23.57
N PRO A 38 27.52 -11.75 -22.64
CA PRO A 38 27.93 -10.40 -22.99
C PRO A 38 29.23 -10.45 -23.81
N ALA A 39 29.21 -9.85 -25.01
CA ALA A 39 30.36 -9.80 -25.91
C ALA A 39 31.56 -9.05 -25.30
N ASP A 40 31.32 -8.28 -24.24
CA ASP A 40 32.25 -7.36 -23.59
C ASP A 40 33.15 -8.01 -22.52
N GLY A 41 33.04 -9.32 -22.27
CA GLY A 41 33.90 -10.04 -21.32
C GLY A 41 33.69 -9.67 -19.83
N LEU A 42 32.70 -8.84 -19.52
CA LEU A 42 32.31 -8.48 -18.16
C LEU A 42 31.41 -9.56 -17.54
N PRO A 43 31.55 -9.84 -16.22
CA PRO A 43 30.80 -10.91 -15.55
C PRO A 43 29.29 -10.63 -15.45
N VAL A 44 28.86 -9.38 -15.63
CA VAL A 44 27.45 -8.96 -15.58
C VAL A 44 27.22 -7.88 -16.63
N SER A 45 26.21 -8.04 -17.50
CA SER A 45 25.83 -6.97 -18.42
C SER A 45 25.15 -5.81 -17.66
N PRO A 46 25.32 -4.55 -18.09
CA PRO A 46 24.65 -3.40 -17.46
C PRO A 46 23.12 -3.56 -17.35
N GLU A 47 22.51 -4.19 -18.34
CA GLU A 47 21.07 -4.49 -18.38
C GLU A 47 20.64 -5.46 -17.27
N THR A 48 21.46 -6.48 -16.99
CA THR A 48 21.19 -7.44 -15.91
C THR A 48 21.26 -6.78 -14.54
N ALA A 49 22.25 -5.89 -14.33
CA ALA A 49 22.37 -5.13 -13.09
C ALA A 49 21.19 -4.17 -12.87
N PHE A 50 20.73 -3.48 -13.92
CA PHE A 50 19.59 -2.57 -13.85
C PHE A 50 18.27 -3.30 -13.59
N ASN A 51 18.02 -4.43 -14.28
CA ASN A 51 16.85 -5.26 -14.03
C ASN A 51 16.85 -5.81 -12.60
N GLY A 52 18.03 -6.17 -12.07
CA GLY A 52 18.18 -6.61 -10.68
C GLY A 52 17.84 -5.50 -9.68
N LEU A 53 18.28 -4.27 -9.93
CA LEU A 53 17.95 -3.11 -9.10
C LEU A 53 16.43 -2.82 -9.13
N GLN A 54 15.79 -2.98 -10.28
CA GLN A 54 14.35 -2.79 -10.41
C GLN A 54 13.55 -3.84 -9.61
N VAL A 55 13.95 -5.11 -9.66
CA VAL A 55 13.33 -6.17 -8.82
C VAL A 55 13.52 -5.86 -7.34
N LEU A 56 14.72 -5.41 -6.95
CA LEU A 56 15.02 -5.03 -5.57
C LEU A 56 14.15 -3.84 -5.11
N ALA A 57 14.05 -2.79 -5.93
CA ALA A 57 13.23 -1.62 -5.63
C ALA A 57 11.74 -1.98 -5.54
N ASN A 58 11.23 -2.77 -6.48
CA ASN A 58 9.85 -3.25 -6.48
C ASN A 58 9.57 -4.15 -5.26
N GLY A 59 10.50 -5.04 -4.91
CA GLY A 59 10.42 -5.86 -3.71
C GLY A 59 10.41 -5.04 -2.42
N GLY A 60 11.27 -4.03 -2.33
CA GLY A 60 11.31 -3.08 -1.22
C GLY A 60 9.98 -2.35 -1.04
N MET A 61 9.40 -1.83 -2.13
CA MET A 61 8.08 -1.19 -2.10
C MET A 61 6.99 -2.18 -1.63
N VAL A 62 7.01 -3.42 -2.11
CA VAL A 62 6.06 -4.47 -1.68
C VAL A 62 6.17 -4.75 -0.19
N LEU A 63 7.38 -4.81 0.36
CA LEU A 63 7.59 -5.01 1.79
C LEU A 63 7.11 -3.82 2.61
N VAL A 64 7.48 -2.59 2.24
CA VAL A 64 7.14 -1.37 2.98
C VAL A 64 5.63 -1.11 2.95
N ILE A 65 5.03 -1.09 1.76
CA ILE A 65 3.59 -0.84 1.60
C ILE A 65 2.79 -2.03 2.15
N GLY A 66 3.22 -3.26 1.88
CA GLY A 66 2.59 -4.47 2.40
C GLY A 66 2.58 -4.49 3.94
N PHE A 67 3.69 -4.13 4.57
CA PHE A 67 3.75 -3.97 6.03
C PHE A 67 2.79 -2.88 6.51
N GLY A 68 2.75 -1.72 5.86
CA GLY A 68 1.78 -0.66 6.18
C GLY A 68 0.32 -1.12 6.09
N LEU A 69 -0.02 -1.90 5.07
CA LEU A 69 -1.35 -2.49 4.90
C LEU A 69 -1.68 -3.52 5.99
N LEU A 70 -0.70 -4.32 6.43
CA LEU A 70 -0.88 -5.24 7.57
C LEU A 70 -1.10 -4.48 8.88
N VAL A 71 -0.37 -3.39 9.11
CA VAL A 71 -0.60 -2.50 10.26
C VAL A 71 -2.00 -1.88 10.19
N LEU A 72 -2.45 -1.48 9.00
CA LEU A 72 -3.81 -0.98 8.80
C LEU A 72 -4.86 -2.04 9.12
N LEU A 73 -4.66 -3.29 8.72
CA LEU A 73 -5.54 -4.40 9.10
C LEU A 73 -5.55 -4.63 10.62
N ARG A 74 -4.40 -4.51 11.28
CA ARG A 74 -4.29 -4.59 12.75
C ARG A 74 -5.10 -3.48 13.41
N LEU A 75 -4.93 -2.22 12.99
CA LEU A 75 -5.70 -1.08 13.50
C LEU A 75 -7.20 -1.23 13.24
N ASN A 76 -7.59 -1.70 12.06
CA ASN A 76 -8.99 -1.98 11.74
C ASN A 76 -9.59 -3.07 12.63
N ARG A 77 -8.75 -3.93 13.23
CA ARG A 77 -9.18 -4.93 14.20
C ARG A 77 -9.26 -4.39 15.63
N THR A 78 -8.29 -3.59 16.07
CA THR A 78 -8.09 -3.23 17.49
C THR A 78 -8.82 -1.96 17.90
N VAL A 79 -8.82 -0.92 17.05
CA VAL A 79 -9.50 0.36 17.34
C VAL A 79 -11.00 0.17 17.62
N PRO A 80 -11.78 -0.64 16.87
CA PRO A 80 -13.18 -0.88 17.21
C PRO A 80 -13.42 -1.59 18.55
N ARG A 81 -12.39 -2.27 19.10
CA ARG A 81 -12.46 -2.95 20.40
C ARG A 81 -12.11 -2.02 21.55
N GLY A 82 -11.75 -0.75 21.28
CA GLY A 82 -11.25 0.17 22.28
C GLY A 82 -9.82 -0.13 22.74
N GLU A 83 -9.13 -1.07 22.09
CA GLU A 83 -7.75 -1.43 22.40
C GLU A 83 -6.81 -0.42 21.73
N ALA A 84 -6.21 0.46 22.53
CA ALA A 84 -5.11 1.28 22.05
C ALA A 84 -3.83 0.45 22.01
N VAL A 85 -3.48 0.01 20.81
CA VAL A 85 -2.23 -0.71 20.58
C VAL A 85 -1.12 0.33 20.36
N PRO A 86 0.05 0.20 21.01
CA PRO A 86 1.17 1.09 20.76
C PRO A 86 1.61 0.98 19.29
N LEU A 87 1.67 2.12 18.61
CA LEU A 87 2.20 2.21 17.25
C LEU A 87 3.69 2.56 17.33
N GLY A 88 4.55 1.60 17.00
CA GLY A 88 5.98 1.87 16.86
C GLY A 88 6.29 2.73 15.64
N VAL A 89 7.49 3.34 15.61
CA VAL A 89 7.93 4.24 14.53
C VAL A 89 7.77 3.59 13.14
N PHE A 90 8.17 2.33 12.98
CA PHE A 90 8.03 1.60 11.71
C PHE A 90 6.56 1.43 11.28
N SER A 91 5.64 1.25 12.22
CA SER A 91 4.21 1.14 11.93
C SER A 91 3.66 2.46 11.39
N VAL A 92 4.08 3.58 11.98
CA VAL A 92 3.71 4.93 11.50
C VAL A 92 4.29 5.19 10.12
N LEU A 93 5.58 4.89 9.89
CA LEU A 93 6.20 5.05 8.58
C LEU A 93 5.53 4.20 7.49
N GLY A 94 5.17 2.95 7.80
CA GLY A 94 4.43 2.08 6.88
C GLY A 94 3.03 2.63 6.56
N LEU A 95 2.31 3.14 7.56
CA LEU A 95 1.01 3.79 7.35
C LEU A 95 1.14 5.08 6.52
N LEU A 96 2.18 5.89 6.76
CA LEU A 96 2.47 7.09 5.97
C LEU A 96 2.77 6.75 4.52
N ALA A 97 3.53 5.68 4.26
CA ALA A 97 3.78 5.20 2.91
C ALA A 97 2.47 4.81 2.21
N VAL A 98 1.63 4.00 2.86
CA VAL A 98 0.31 3.63 2.33
C VAL A 98 -0.55 4.87 2.06
N LEU A 99 -0.54 5.84 2.97
CA LEU A 99 -1.30 7.08 2.83
C LEU A 99 -0.80 7.91 1.63
N ALA A 100 0.52 8.05 1.47
CA ALA A 100 1.12 8.81 0.38
C ALA A 100 0.70 8.26 -1.00
N PHE A 101 0.77 6.94 -1.18
CA PHE A 101 0.36 6.31 -2.44
C PHE A 101 -1.16 6.37 -2.67
N SER A 102 -1.95 6.16 -1.62
CA SER A 102 -3.41 6.10 -1.76
C SER A 102 -4.06 7.50 -1.90
N LEU A 103 -3.49 8.55 -1.30
CA LEU A 103 -3.98 9.93 -1.45
C LEU A 103 -3.79 10.46 -2.88
N VAL A 104 -2.69 10.14 -3.53
CA VAL A 104 -2.47 10.48 -4.95
C VAL A 104 -3.60 9.88 -5.79
N SER A 105 -4.00 8.63 -5.52
CA SER A 105 -5.11 8.02 -6.24
C SER A 105 -6.46 8.72 -6.00
N VAL A 106 -6.73 9.21 -4.79
CA VAL A 106 -7.96 9.99 -4.50
C VAL A 106 -7.99 11.26 -5.35
N TRP A 107 -6.86 11.95 -5.47
CA TRP A 107 -6.73 13.15 -6.29
C TRP A 107 -6.97 12.85 -7.78
N GLU A 108 -6.34 11.79 -8.31
CA GLU A 108 -6.53 11.36 -9.70
C GLU A 108 -7.99 10.99 -10.00
N TRP A 109 -8.66 10.29 -9.08
CA TRP A 109 -10.09 10.00 -9.22
C TRP A 109 -10.94 11.27 -9.20
N GLY A 110 -10.58 12.28 -8.41
CA GLY A 110 -11.25 13.58 -8.40
C GLY A 110 -11.23 14.24 -9.78
N TRP A 111 -10.06 14.27 -10.43
CA TRP A 111 -9.93 14.80 -11.79
C TRP A 111 -10.59 13.92 -12.84
N ALA A 112 -10.47 12.58 -12.74
CA ALA A 112 -11.10 11.66 -13.66
C ALA A 112 -12.62 11.80 -13.65
N LEU A 113 -13.24 11.96 -12.47
CA LEU A 113 -14.68 12.19 -12.34
C LEU A 113 -15.10 13.56 -12.89
N ALA A 114 -14.31 14.61 -12.65
CA ALA A 114 -14.58 15.94 -13.20
C ALA A 114 -14.54 15.95 -14.74
N ARG A 115 -13.55 15.25 -15.34
CA ARG A 115 -13.44 15.12 -16.80
C ARG A 115 -14.52 14.21 -17.40
N LEU A 116 -14.88 13.12 -16.72
CA LEU A 116 -16.02 12.28 -17.11
C LEU A 116 -17.33 13.08 -17.11
N ALA A 117 -17.55 13.95 -16.12
CA ALA A 117 -18.70 14.85 -16.09
C ALA A 117 -18.68 15.86 -17.26
N GLY A 118 -17.48 16.20 -17.75
CA GLY A 118 -17.27 16.97 -18.97
C GLY A 118 -17.42 16.19 -20.28
N GLY A 119 -17.71 14.88 -20.22
CA GLY A 119 -17.92 14.02 -21.40
C GLY A 119 -16.67 13.33 -21.95
N GLU A 120 -15.51 13.50 -21.31
CA GLU A 120 -14.25 12.90 -21.74
C GLU A 120 -14.14 11.44 -21.27
N PRO A 121 -13.83 10.46 -22.16
CA PRO A 121 -13.63 9.06 -21.78
C PRO A 121 -12.24 8.87 -21.12
N VAL A 122 -12.11 9.22 -19.85
CA VAL A 122 -10.82 9.20 -19.12
C VAL A 122 -10.55 7.86 -18.40
N VAL A 123 -11.57 7.03 -18.19
CA VAL A 123 -11.43 5.74 -17.50
C VAL A 123 -11.34 4.61 -18.53
N SER A 124 -10.18 3.97 -18.60
CA SER A 124 -9.96 2.82 -19.48
C SER A 124 -10.27 1.51 -18.76
N ALA A 125 -11.19 0.73 -19.33
CA ALA A 125 -11.47 -0.65 -18.91
C ALA A 125 -10.61 -1.70 -19.65
N ALA A 126 -9.63 -1.27 -20.46
CA ALA A 126 -8.81 -2.17 -21.27
C ALA A 126 -8.01 -3.18 -20.42
N ASN A 127 -7.65 -2.82 -19.20
CA ASN A 127 -6.96 -3.68 -18.25
C ASN A 127 -7.74 -3.72 -16.92
N PRO A 128 -8.63 -4.70 -16.72
CA PRO A 128 -9.52 -4.74 -15.55
C PRO A 128 -8.74 -4.83 -14.23
N ARG A 129 -7.54 -5.42 -14.26
CA ARG A 129 -6.62 -5.49 -13.12
C ARG A 129 -6.23 -4.11 -12.58
N TYR A 130 -5.77 -3.21 -13.46
CA TYR A 130 -5.34 -1.87 -13.06
C TYR A 130 -6.52 -1.02 -12.60
N LEU A 131 -7.68 -1.17 -13.25
CA LEU A 131 -8.90 -0.51 -12.82
C LEU A 131 -9.32 -0.98 -11.41
N ALA A 132 -9.27 -2.29 -11.15
CA ALA A 132 -9.58 -2.85 -9.83
C ALA A 132 -8.61 -2.33 -8.75
N ALA A 133 -7.30 -2.30 -9.04
CA ALA A 133 -6.31 -1.74 -8.12
C ALA A 133 -6.59 -0.25 -7.85
N ALA A 134 -6.85 0.54 -8.89
CA ALA A 134 -7.17 1.96 -8.78
C ALA A 134 -8.46 2.22 -7.98
N LEU A 135 -9.48 1.36 -8.10
CA LEU A 135 -10.72 1.46 -7.31
C LEU A 135 -10.51 1.09 -5.84
N CYS A 136 -9.51 0.26 -5.51
CA CYS A 136 -9.21 -0.13 -4.14
C CYS A 136 -8.46 0.96 -3.34
N GLN A 137 -7.75 1.86 -4.02
CA GLN A 137 -6.90 2.87 -3.37
C GLN A 137 -7.69 3.93 -2.57
N PRO A 138 -8.76 4.58 -3.09
CA PRO A 138 -9.50 5.57 -2.31
C PRO A 138 -10.13 5.02 -1.01
N PRO A 139 -10.75 3.83 -1.00
CA PRO A 139 -11.21 3.21 0.24
C PRO A 139 -10.08 2.93 1.25
N ILE A 140 -8.89 2.54 0.77
CA ILE A 140 -7.71 2.32 1.64
C ILE A 140 -7.29 3.65 2.29
N ALA A 141 -7.21 4.74 1.53
CA ALA A 141 -6.88 6.07 2.07
C ALA A 141 -7.86 6.48 3.17
N PHE A 142 -9.16 6.35 2.88
CA PHE A 142 -10.22 6.69 3.84
C PHE A 142 -10.14 5.82 5.10
N LEU A 143 -9.98 4.51 4.95
CA LEU A 143 -9.83 3.58 6.08
C LEU A 143 -8.59 3.93 6.93
N CYS A 144 -7.47 4.27 6.29
CA CYS A 144 -6.24 4.64 6.95
C CYS A 144 -6.43 5.89 7.82
N LEU A 145 -6.99 6.97 7.26
CA LEU A 145 -7.28 8.20 8.00
C LEU A 145 -8.27 7.96 9.14
N TRP A 146 -9.36 7.24 8.87
CA TRP A 146 -10.39 6.96 9.87
C TRP A 146 -9.83 6.16 11.06
N ARG A 147 -9.01 5.13 10.80
CA ARG A 147 -8.42 4.30 11.85
C ARG A 147 -7.32 5.00 12.61
N LEU A 148 -6.50 5.82 11.93
CA LEU A 148 -5.51 6.65 12.58
C LEU A 148 -6.15 7.68 13.51
N ALA A 149 -7.21 8.35 13.07
CA ALA A 149 -7.98 9.29 13.89
C ALA A 149 -8.65 8.60 15.09
N GLY A 150 -9.22 7.41 14.89
CA GLY A 150 -9.80 6.61 15.97
C GLY A 150 -8.76 6.18 17.00
N TRP A 151 -7.58 5.74 16.55
CA TRP A 151 -6.47 5.42 17.43
C TRP A 151 -5.97 6.63 18.22
N TYR A 152 -5.77 7.78 17.55
CA TYR A 152 -5.33 9.02 18.20
C TYR A 152 -6.28 9.48 19.30
N ARG A 153 -7.59 9.35 19.07
CA ARG A 153 -8.61 9.64 20.09
C ARG A 153 -8.55 8.70 21.29
N LEU A 154 -8.25 7.41 21.08
CA LEU A 154 -8.11 6.43 22.15
C LEU A 154 -6.83 6.65 22.96
N ALA A 155 -5.70 6.88 22.28
CA ALA A 155 -4.42 7.17 22.92
C ALA A 155 -4.52 8.39 23.85
N ARG A 156 -5.11 9.49 23.37
CA ARG A 156 -5.34 10.68 24.21
C ARG A 156 -6.23 10.44 25.43
N ARG A 157 -7.22 9.54 25.32
CA ARG A 157 -8.10 9.22 26.46
C ARG A 157 -7.36 8.42 27.53
N GLN A 158 -6.45 7.54 27.12
CA GLN A 158 -5.62 6.78 28.06
C GLN A 158 -4.57 7.65 28.72
N GLU A 159 -3.87 8.48 27.95
CA GLU A 159 -2.91 9.47 28.50
C GLU A 159 -3.57 10.37 29.56
N ALA A 160 -4.81 10.81 29.29
CA ALA A 160 -5.57 11.59 30.27
C ALA A 160 -5.93 10.78 31.52
N ALA A 161 -6.35 9.52 31.38
CA ALA A 161 -6.68 8.66 32.51
C ALA A 161 -5.45 8.36 33.39
N ASP A 162 -4.32 8.02 32.78
CA ASP A 162 -3.05 7.74 33.48
C ASP A 162 -2.55 8.97 34.24
N PHE A 163 -2.75 10.18 33.70
CA PHE A 163 -2.41 11.42 34.39
C PHE A 163 -3.25 11.67 35.65
N TYR A 164 -4.54 11.32 35.64
CA TYR A 164 -5.41 11.46 36.81
C TYR A 164 -5.12 10.41 37.89
N ASP A 165 -4.83 9.16 37.52
CA ASP A 165 -4.49 8.10 38.47
C ASP A 165 -3.09 8.30 39.09
N GLY A 166 -2.13 8.87 38.34
CA GLY A 166 -0.79 9.17 38.86
C GLY A 166 -0.70 10.42 39.76
N ALA A 167 -1.77 11.20 39.87
CA ALA A 167 -1.85 12.40 40.69
C ALA A 167 -2.54 12.19 42.06
N GLN A 168 -3.01 10.97 42.34
CA GLN A 168 -3.54 10.53 43.65
C GLN A 168 -2.47 9.78 44.45
#